data_AF-A0A2M8JFV6-F1
#
_entry.id   AF-A0A2M8JFV6-F1
#
_cell.length_a   1.000
_cell.length_b   1.000
_cell.length_c   1.000
_cell.angle_alpha   90.00
_cell.angle_beta   90.00
_cell.angle_gamma   90.00
#
_symmetry.space_group_name_H-M   'P 1'
#
loop_
_entity.id
_entity.type
_entity.pdbx_description
1 polymer ?
#
loop_
_entity_poly.entity_id
_entity_poly.type
_entity_poly.pdbx_seq_one_letter_code
_entity_poly.pdbx_strand_id
1 'polypeptide(L)' 'MKRILLTNWHLMRYFRLAFALFLFFQAYETQQWFFIAFGCFFLFQAIFNLGCGPSGCNVTYKNQKDE' A
#
# COMPACT_ATOMS: atom_id res chain seq x y z
N MET A 1 5.75 -4.23 20.18
CA MET A 1 4.82 -4.40 19.05
C MET A 1 4.03 -3.15 18.63
N LYS A 2 3.78 -2.14 19.50
CA LYS A 2 3.09 -0.90 19.09
C LYS A 2 3.91 0.01 18.16
N ARG A 3 5.24 0.01 18.30
CA ARG A 3 6.13 0.86 17.50
C ARG A 3 6.18 0.43 16.02
N ILE A 4 6.08 -0.86 15.69
CA ILE A 4 6.13 -1.32 14.28
C ILE A 4 4.88 -0.88 13.51
N LEU A 5 3.73 -0.83 14.17
CA LEU A 5 2.46 -0.38 13.59
C LEU A 5 2.37 1.15 13.43
N LEU A 6 3.21 1.92 14.13
CA LEU A 6 3.17 3.39 14.20
C LEU A 6 4.47 4.08 13.74
N THR A 7 5.53 3.33 13.45
CA THR A 7 6.82 3.84 12.95
C THR A 7 7.09 3.20 11.59
N ASN A 8 7.49 4.00 10.60
CA ASN A 8 7.51 3.71 9.16
C ASN A 8 6.14 3.78 8.43
N TRP A 9 5.25 4.69 8.83
CA TRP A 9 4.16 5.09 7.92
C TRP A 9 4.74 5.94 6.78
N HIS A 10 5.13 5.25 5.71
CA HIS A 10 5.54 5.91 4.48
C HIS A 10 4.35 6.63 3.84
N LEU A 11 4.62 7.80 3.24
CA LEU A 11 3.65 8.64 2.54
C LEU A 11 2.79 7.85 1.53
N MET A 12 3.38 6.84 0.89
CA MET A 12 2.70 5.92 -0.04
C MET A 12 1.54 5.13 0.59
N ARG A 13 1.64 4.75 1.87
CA ARG A 13 0.58 4.02 2.58
C ARG A 13 -0.65 4.92 2.80
N TYR A 14 -0.43 6.15 3.23
CA TYR A 14 -1.49 7.14 3.37
C TYR A 14 -2.16 7.46 2.03
N PHE A 15 -1.35 7.60 0.97
CA PHE A 15 -1.87 7.85 -0.37
C PHE A 15 -2.79 6.72 -0.85
N ARG A 16 -2.37 5.45 -0.71
CA ARG A 16 -3.21 4.28 -1.06
C ARG A 16 -4.50 4.25 -0.25
N LEU A 17 -4.44 4.56 1.04
CA LEU A 17 -5.60 4.59 1.93
C LEU A 17 -6.58 5.71 1.54
N ALA A 18 -6.07 6.91 1.28
CA ALA A 18 -6.87 8.04 0.81
C ALA A 18 -7.54 7.72 -0.54
N PHE A 19 -6.81 7.09 -1.45
CA PHE A 19 -7.35 6.69 -2.75
C PHE A 19 -8.43 5.61 -2.63
N ALA A 20 -8.26 4.63 -1.74
CA ALA A 20 -9.29 3.62 -1.45
C ALA A 20 -10.58 4.27 -0.92
N LEU A 21 -10.47 5.21 0.03
CA LEU A 21 -11.62 5.95 0.56
C LEU A 21 -12.30 6.80 -0.52
N PHE A 22 -11.52 7.46 -1.38
CA PHE A 22 -12.06 8.20 -2.52
C PHE A 22 -12.85 7.31 -3.48
N LEU A 23 -12.34 6.12 -3.80
CA LEU A 23 -13.06 5.17 -4.65
C LEU A 23 -14.36 4.69 -4.01
N PHE A 24 -14.38 4.44 -2.70
CA PHE A 24 -15.63 4.10 -2.01
C PHE A 24 -16.64 5.25 -1.99
N PHE A 25 -16.17 6.49 -1.84
CA PHE A 25 -17.03 7.66 -1.97
C PHE A 25 -17.64 7.75 -3.37
N GLN A 26 -16.83 7.54 -4.42
CA GLN A 26 -17.33 7.49 -5.80
C GLN A 26 -18.26 6.31 -6.05
N ALA A 27 -18.04 5.16 -5.42
CA ALA A 27 -18.95 4.04 -5.49
C ALA A 27 -20.33 4.39 -4.90
N TYR A 28 -20.37 5.20 -3.84
CA TYR A 28 -21.61 5.66 -3.23
C TYR A 28 -22.37 6.63 -4.15
N GLU A 29 -21.69 7.64 -4.69
CA GLU A 29 -22.28 8.64 -5.59
C GLU A 29 -22.77 8.04 -6.91
N THR A 30 -21.93 7.22 -7.56
CA THR A 30 -22.20 6.70 -8.90
C THR A 30 -22.97 5.36 -8.90
N GLN A 31 -23.08 4.72 -7.73
CA GLN A 31 -23.63 3.37 -7.54
C GLN A 31 -22.98 2.30 -8.45
N GLN A 32 -21.77 2.54 -8.94
CA GLN A 32 -21.05 1.60 -9.79
C GLN A 32 -20.26 0.60 -8.94
N TRP A 33 -20.53 -0.69 -9.13
CA TRP A 33 -19.93 -1.77 -8.34
C TRP A 33 -18.40 -1.89 -8.51
N PHE A 34 -17.87 -1.51 -9.68
CA PHE A 34 -16.44 -1.67 -9.97
C PHE A 34 -15.56 -0.81 -9.05
N PHE A 35 -16.04 0.37 -8.64
CA PHE A 35 -15.33 1.24 -7.70
C PHE A 35 -15.13 0.57 -6.34
N ILE A 36 -16.09 -0.25 -5.89
CA ILE A 36 -15.96 -1.05 -4.67
C ILE A 36 -14.85 -2.08 -4.83
N ALA A 37 -14.79 -2.77 -5.96
CA ALA A 37 -13.75 -3.77 -6.23
C ALA A 37 -12.34 -3.16 -6.19
N PHE A 38 -12.12 -2.04 -6.89
CA PHE A 38 -10.83 -1.34 -6.85
C PHE A 38 -10.54 -0.71 -5.49
N GLY A 39 -11.55 -0.14 -4.81
CA GLY A 39 -11.40 0.40 -3.46
C GLY A 39 -10.92 -0.68 -2.48
N CYS A 40 -11.52 -1.87 -2.52
CA CYS A 40 -11.10 -3.02 -1.73
C CYS A 40 -9.67 -3.46 -2.06
N PHE A 41 -9.28 -3.46 -3.33
CA PHE A 41 -7.92 -3.80 -3.75
C PHE A 41 -6.88 -2.83 -3.16
N PHE A 42 -7.08 -1.52 -3.29
CA PHE A 42 -6.18 -0.52 -2.73
C PHE A 42 -6.17 -0.52 -1.19
N LEU A 43 -7.32 -0.77 -0.56
CA LEU A 43 -7.42 -0.93 0.89
C LEU A 43 -6.60 -2.13 1.38
N PHE A 44 -6.72 -3.27 0.69
CA PHE A 44 -5.94 -4.47 0.97
C PHE A 44 -4.44 -4.19 0.84
N GLN A 45 -4.00 -3.53 -0.24
CA GLN A 45 -2.61 -3.12 -0.41
C GLN A 45 -2.11 -2.17 0.70
N ALA A 46 -2.96 -1.27 1.20
CA ALA A 46 -2.60 -0.33 2.26
C ALA A 46 -2.51 -1.00 3.65
N ILE A 47 -3.36 -2.00 3.92
CA ILE A 47 -3.37 -2.75 5.20
C ILE A 47 -2.19 -3.71 5.26
N PHE A 48 -2.04 -4.56 4.25
CA PHE A 48 -1.01 -5.59 4.21
C PHE A 48 0.34 -5.07 3.73
N ASN A 49 0.42 -3.80 3.32
CA ASN A 49 1.59 -3.18 2.71
C ASN A 49 2.15 -3.99 1.52
N LEU A 50 1.23 -4.67 0.81
CA LEU A 50 1.57 -5.49 -0.35
C LEU A 50 1.90 -4.57 -1.52
N GLY A 51 3.20 -4.44 -1.78
CA GLY A 51 3.75 -3.70 -2.90
C GLY A 51 5.24 -3.52 -2.71
N CYS A 52 5.97 -3.38 -3.82
CA CYS A 52 7.35 -2.92 -3.76
C CYS A 52 7.35 -1.51 -3.15
N GLY A 53 7.98 -1.37 -1.98
CA GLY A 53 8.24 -0.06 -1.38
C GLY A 53 9.25 0.74 -2.22
N PRO A 54 9.62 1.96 -1.80
CA PRO A 54 10.62 2.78 -2.49
C PRO A 54 11.99 2.07 -2.64
N SER A 55 12.28 1.06 -1.81
CA SER A 55 13.49 0.23 -1.91
C SER A 55 13.41 -0.90 -2.94
N GLY A 56 12.23 -1.11 -3.57
CA GLY A 56 11.98 -2.19 -4.53
C GLY A 56 12.10 -3.59 -3.94
N CYS A 57 11.78 -4.62 -4.74
CA CYS A 57 12.33 -5.96 -4.56
C CYS A 57 13.80 -5.93 -4.97
N ASN A 58 14.64 -5.29 -4.15
CA ASN A 58 16.09 -5.37 -4.34
C ASN A 58 16.55 -6.76 -3.91
N VAL A 59 17.14 -7.51 -4.84
CA VAL A 59 17.91 -8.70 -4.50
C VAL A 59 19.19 -8.20 -3.82
N THR A 60 19.35 -8.45 -2.53
CA THR A 60 20.63 -8.22 -1.85
C THR A 60 21.66 -9.15 -2.45
N TYR A 61 22.42 -8.69 -3.44
CA TYR A 61 23.69 -9.31 -3.79
C TYR A 61 24.61 -9.10 -2.60
N LYS A 62 24.90 -10.17 -1.84
CA LYS A 62 26.06 -10.14 -0.94
C LYS A 62 27.27 -9.90 -1.84
N ASN A 63 27.83 -8.70 -1.80
CA ASN A 63 29.20 -8.51 -2.26
C ASN A 63 30.07 -9.28 -1.27
N GLN A 64 30.35 -10.53 -1.61
CA GLN A 64 31.43 -11.29 -1.03
C GLN A 64 32.71 -10.62 -1.54
N LYS A 65 33.12 -9.55 -0.85
CA LYS A 65 34.50 -9.09 -0.90
C LYS A 65 35.30 -10.11 -0.09
N ASP A 66 35.75 -11.13 -0.79
CA ASP A 66 36.91 -11.91 -0.40
C ASP A 66 38.13 -11.00 -0.60
N GLU A 67 38.49 -10.23 0.42
CA GLU A 67 39.85 -9.69 0.62
C GLU A 67 40.22 -9.81 2.10
#